data_AF-G1U9H0-F1
#
_entry.id   AF-G1U9H0-F1
#
_cell.length_a   1.000
_cell.length_b   1.000
_cell.length_c   1.000
_cell.angle_alpha   90.00
_cell.angle_beta   90.00
_cell.angle_gamma   90.00
#
_symmetry.space_group_name_H-M   'P 1'
#
loop_
_entity.id
_entity.type
_entity.pdbx_description
1 polymer ?
#
loop_
_entity_poly.entity_id
_entity_poly.type
_entity_poly.pdbx_seq_one_letter_code
_entity_poly.pdbx_strand_id
1 'polypeptide(L)'
;MTERLLISALKGGKNTKIITLNGKKMTKMPSTLEKLPGLNTLNLQNNRIPKVCPEISTLTQLTALNLGNNLLEEVPEEMKYLTSLKKLHLFGNRICRFASGACDGLQNLILLNLNNNQLTWLPEEISRLKSLKYMSINHNQLSSIPTELCFLENLSELQLNYNKLICIPEEIKFLKKLQKLFLVRNNIEALPQGLCDLEKLRILDVAGNIIQVFPSKFQNLKLSEFYCEENPLLLKKPIVTVQQEDVWSLQEIASRFVMNQLSEDNSLLAQAVELYPQIRNIISRGKKCAICGKSFLTVWLECVQFSPPSKNWKISRNLQLIPLQVLVCSYKCFTQRGANLFGIVQA
;
A
#
# COMPACT_ATOMS: atom_id res chain seq x y z
N MET A 1 1.95 -26.57 33.84
CA MET A 1 1.53 -25.23 34.32
C MET A 1 0.45 -24.64 33.41
N THR A 2 0.67 -24.56 32.09
CA THR A 2 -0.31 -24.09 31.09
C THR A 2 -1.71 -24.71 31.22
N GLU A 3 -1.80 -26.04 31.24
CA GLU A 3 -3.09 -26.73 31.37
C GLU A 3 -3.79 -26.44 32.69
N ARG A 4 -3.06 -26.32 33.80
CA ARG A 4 -3.65 -25.96 35.10
C ARG A 4 -4.24 -24.54 35.09
N LEU A 5 -3.61 -23.61 34.37
CA LEU A 5 -4.12 -22.25 34.19
C LEU A 5 -5.41 -22.27 33.36
N LEU A 6 -5.45 -23.06 32.27
CA LEU A 6 -6.68 -23.22 31.50
C LEU A 6 -7.77 -23.92 32.32
N ILE A 7 -7.46 -24.99 33.04
CA ILE A 7 -8.38 -25.70 33.95
C ILE A 7 -8.93 -24.77 35.05
N SER A 8 -8.11 -23.84 35.55
CA SER A 8 -8.59 -22.82 36.48
C SER A 8 -9.56 -21.83 35.83
N ALA A 9 -9.34 -21.46 34.55
CA ALA A 9 -10.25 -20.66 33.75
C ALA A 9 -11.54 -21.44 33.36
N LEU A 10 -11.44 -22.76 33.22
CA LEU A 10 -12.56 -23.68 32.95
C LEU A 10 -13.54 -23.81 34.14
N LYS A 11 -13.23 -23.27 35.33
CA LYS A 11 -14.19 -23.20 36.44
C LYS A 11 -15.46 -22.41 36.08
N GLY A 12 -15.42 -21.55 35.04
CA GLY A 12 -16.59 -20.87 34.48
C GLY A 12 -17.52 -21.75 33.62
N GLY A 13 -17.16 -23.02 33.39
CA GLY A 13 -17.97 -23.99 32.63
C GLY A 13 -18.04 -23.73 31.11
N LYS A 14 -18.91 -24.48 30.42
CA LYS A 14 -19.14 -24.43 28.96
C LYS A 14 -19.62 -23.05 28.45
N ASN A 15 -20.01 -22.15 29.35
CA ASN A 15 -20.47 -20.80 29.03
C ASN A 15 -19.33 -19.77 28.93
N THR A 16 -18.08 -20.16 29.19
CA THR A 16 -16.94 -19.24 29.14
C THR A 16 -16.76 -18.67 27.73
N LYS A 17 -16.96 -17.36 27.59
CA LYS A 17 -16.83 -16.64 26.31
C LYS A 17 -15.49 -15.93 26.14
N ILE A 18 -14.79 -15.63 27.22
CA ILE A 18 -13.57 -14.83 27.20
C ILE A 18 -12.52 -15.51 28.08
N ILE A 19 -11.33 -15.73 27.53
CA ILE A 19 -10.16 -16.22 28.27
C ILE A 19 -9.01 -15.25 28.09
N THR A 20 -8.38 -14.90 29.20
CA THR A 20 -7.20 -14.03 29.23
C THR A 20 -6.11 -14.67 30.09
N LEU A 21 -5.03 -15.10 29.45
CA LEU A 21 -3.85 -15.72 30.08
C LEU A 21 -2.57 -14.95 29.69
N ASN A 22 -2.62 -13.63 29.78
CA ASN A 22 -1.50 -12.77 29.41
C ASN A 22 -0.36 -12.86 30.44
N GLY A 23 0.90 -12.82 29.98
CA GLY A 23 2.04 -12.69 30.90
C GLY A 23 2.33 -13.93 31.75
N LYS A 24 1.80 -15.10 31.37
CA LYS A 24 1.87 -16.32 32.21
C LYS A 24 3.10 -17.18 31.95
N LYS A 25 4.07 -16.67 31.16
CA LYS A 25 5.30 -17.39 30.76
C LYS A 25 5.00 -18.74 30.10
N MET A 26 3.85 -18.86 29.43
CA MET A 26 3.42 -20.10 28.78
C MET A 26 4.35 -20.42 27.61
N THR A 27 4.90 -21.63 27.58
CA THR A 27 5.78 -22.12 26.51
C THR A 27 5.05 -22.95 25.46
N LYS A 28 3.77 -23.24 25.69
CA LYS A 28 2.87 -23.95 24.77
C LYS A 28 1.49 -23.32 24.88
N MET A 29 0.73 -23.37 23.79
CA MET A 29 -0.69 -23.06 23.81
C MET A 29 -1.45 -24.22 24.50
N PRO A 30 -2.54 -23.97 25.25
CA PRO A 30 -3.28 -25.03 25.93
C PRO A 30 -3.98 -25.95 24.93
N SER A 31 -3.78 -27.26 25.05
CA SER A 31 -4.40 -28.29 24.20
C SER A 31 -5.88 -28.50 24.53
N THR A 32 -6.31 -28.21 25.75
CA THR A 32 -7.71 -28.40 26.18
C THR A 32 -8.68 -27.31 25.70
N LEU A 33 -8.29 -26.50 24.70
CA LEU A 33 -9.16 -25.48 24.08
C LEU A 33 -10.39 -26.07 23.39
N GLU A 34 -10.30 -27.31 22.90
CA GLU A 34 -11.44 -28.04 22.29
C GLU A 34 -12.67 -28.13 23.20
N LYS A 35 -12.48 -28.05 24.53
CA LYS A 35 -13.57 -28.11 25.53
C LYS A 35 -14.38 -26.82 25.61
N LEU A 36 -14.00 -25.79 24.86
CA LEU A 36 -14.57 -24.45 24.88
C LEU A 36 -15.04 -24.00 23.48
N PRO A 37 -15.89 -24.76 22.78
CA PRO A 37 -16.32 -24.42 21.42
C PRO A 37 -17.07 -23.10 21.33
N GLY A 38 -17.64 -22.63 22.46
CA GLY A 38 -18.35 -21.36 22.55
C GLY A 38 -17.46 -20.14 22.81
N LEU A 39 -16.13 -20.26 22.79
CA LEU A 39 -15.22 -19.16 23.12
C LEU A 39 -15.26 -18.06 22.06
N ASN A 40 -15.47 -16.82 22.48
CA ASN A 40 -15.53 -15.65 21.60
C ASN A 40 -14.22 -14.85 21.59
N THR A 41 -13.45 -14.85 22.68
CA THR A 41 -12.21 -14.08 22.80
C THR A 41 -11.13 -14.87 23.53
N LEU A 42 -9.94 -14.92 22.94
CA LEU A 42 -8.77 -15.58 23.50
C LEU A 42 -7.56 -14.64 23.48
N ASN A 43 -7.11 -14.24 24.67
CA ASN A 43 -5.93 -13.41 24.86
C ASN A 43 -4.81 -14.22 25.50
N LEU A 44 -3.71 -14.37 24.77
CA LEU A 44 -2.51 -15.12 25.14
C LEU A 44 -1.24 -14.27 24.97
N GLN A 45 -1.37 -12.93 24.99
CA GLN A 45 -0.24 -12.04 24.74
C GLN A 45 0.82 -12.08 25.85
N ASN A 46 2.06 -11.69 25.52
CA ASN A 46 3.19 -11.67 26.45
C ASN A 46 3.47 -13.05 27.06
N ASN A 47 3.56 -14.07 26.21
CA ASN A 47 3.95 -15.43 26.61
C ASN A 47 5.21 -15.85 25.82
N ARG A 48 5.48 -17.15 25.74
CA ARG A 48 6.62 -17.74 25.03
C ARG A 48 6.14 -18.86 24.11
N ILE A 49 4.97 -18.68 23.49
CA ILE A 49 4.33 -19.71 22.67
C ILE A 49 5.00 -19.71 21.29
N PRO A 50 5.66 -20.82 20.87
CA PRO A 50 6.34 -20.89 19.58
C PRO A 50 5.40 -21.32 18.44
N LYS A 51 4.32 -22.02 18.75
CA LYS A 51 3.35 -22.52 17.77
C LYS A 51 1.94 -22.52 18.34
N VAL A 52 0.97 -22.24 17.48
CA VAL A 52 -0.45 -22.44 17.76
C VAL A 52 -0.75 -23.94 17.82
N CYS A 53 -1.67 -24.35 18.71
CA CYS A 53 -2.05 -25.75 18.82
C CYS A 53 -3.16 -26.12 17.81
N PRO A 54 -3.21 -27.36 17.30
CA PRO A 54 -4.23 -27.79 16.34
C PRO A 54 -5.66 -27.63 16.84
N GLU A 55 -5.88 -27.76 18.15
CA GLU A 55 -7.20 -27.68 18.78
C GLU A 55 -7.83 -26.28 18.69
N ILE A 56 -7.07 -25.24 18.34
CA ILE A 56 -7.65 -23.93 18.04
C ILE A 56 -8.67 -24.00 16.88
N SER A 57 -8.51 -24.98 15.99
CA SER A 57 -9.38 -25.19 14.82
C SER A 57 -10.84 -25.45 15.20
N THR A 58 -11.11 -25.89 16.44
CA THR A 58 -12.48 -26.11 16.92
C THR A 58 -13.17 -24.82 17.34
N LEU A 59 -12.43 -23.71 17.50
CA LEU A 59 -12.93 -22.43 18.01
C LEU A 59 -13.53 -21.56 16.89
N THR A 60 -14.47 -22.13 16.13
CA THR A 60 -15.08 -21.47 14.96
C THR A 60 -15.89 -20.21 15.31
N GLN A 61 -16.28 -20.05 16.58
CA GLN A 61 -16.99 -18.87 17.11
C GLN A 61 -16.05 -17.78 17.62
N LEU A 62 -14.73 -17.98 17.55
CA LEU A 62 -13.76 -17.02 18.03
C LEU A 62 -13.79 -15.75 17.18
N THR A 63 -14.04 -14.61 17.82
CA THR A 63 -14.15 -13.30 17.17
C THR A 63 -12.91 -12.44 17.37
N ALA A 64 -12.14 -12.70 18.43
CA ALA A 64 -10.91 -12.00 18.74
C ALA A 64 -9.84 -12.95 19.27
N LEU A 65 -8.67 -12.92 18.62
CA LEU A 65 -7.49 -13.69 19.01
C LEU A 65 -6.31 -12.73 19.18
N ASN A 66 -5.70 -12.74 20.35
CA ASN A 66 -4.48 -11.99 20.62
C ASN A 66 -3.35 -12.93 21.04
N LEU A 67 -2.37 -13.05 20.16
CA LEU A 67 -1.13 -13.82 20.30
C LEU A 67 0.10 -12.90 20.26
N GLY A 68 -0.06 -11.60 20.52
CA GLY A 68 1.05 -10.65 20.48
C GLY A 68 2.14 -10.94 21.51
N ASN A 69 3.39 -10.56 21.22
CA ASN A 69 4.55 -10.79 22.09
C ASN A 69 4.70 -12.27 22.49
N ASN A 70 4.84 -13.13 21.47
CA ASN A 70 5.11 -14.56 21.60
C ASN A 70 6.32 -14.93 20.70
N LEU A 71 6.45 -16.20 20.32
CA LEU A 71 7.59 -16.71 19.55
C LEU A 71 7.13 -17.35 18.22
N LEU A 72 5.97 -16.97 17.69
CA LEU A 72 5.45 -17.54 16.44
C LEU A 72 6.36 -17.17 15.25
N GLU A 73 6.70 -18.14 14.42
CA GLU A 73 7.57 -17.95 13.25
C GLU A 73 6.80 -17.80 11.92
N GLU A 74 5.51 -18.13 11.92
CA GLU A 74 4.61 -17.99 10.78
C GLU A 74 3.18 -17.65 11.23
N VAL A 75 2.36 -17.11 10.32
CA VAL A 75 0.91 -17.15 10.48
C VAL A 75 0.46 -18.58 10.14
N PRO A 76 -0.05 -19.36 11.09
CA PRO A 76 -0.16 -20.80 10.93
C PRO A 76 -1.44 -21.19 10.17
N GLU A 77 -1.46 -22.37 9.55
CA GLU A 77 -2.58 -22.80 8.69
C GLU A 77 -3.90 -22.94 9.46
N GLU A 78 -3.85 -23.17 10.77
CA GLU A 78 -5.01 -23.32 11.64
C GLU A 78 -5.91 -22.07 11.64
N MET A 79 -5.41 -20.91 11.22
CA MET A 79 -6.21 -19.70 11.04
C MET A 79 -7.34 -19.88 10.01
N LYS A 80 -7.21 -20.83 9.08
CA LYS A 80 -8.25 -21.14 8.08
C LYS A 80 -9.57 -21.63 8.67
N TYR A 81 -9.55 -22.14 9.91
CA TYR A 81 -10.75 -22.64 10.59
C TYR A 81 -11.47 -21.55 11.41
N LEU A 82 -10.84 -20.40 11.63
CA LEU A 82 -11.39 -19.33 12.48
C LEU A 82 -12.32 -18.40 11.69
N THR A 83 -13.39 -18.97 11.13
CA THR A 83 -14.28 -18.30 10.17
C THR A 83 -15.04 -17.10 10.73
N SER A 84 -15.23 -17.01 12.06
CA SER A 84 -15.87 -15.87 12.73
C SER A 84 -14.90 -14.77 13.17
N LEU A 85 -13.60 -14.91 12.89
CA LEU A 85 -12.57 -14.04 13.45
C LEU A 85 -12.67 -12.64 12.86
N LYS A 86 -12.77 -11.63 13.74
CA LYS A 86 -12.86 -10.20 13.40
C LYS A 86 -11.60 -9.43 13.75
N LYS A 87 -10.86 -9.86 14.79
CA LYS A 87 -9.64 -9.20 15.26
C LYS A 87 -8.54 -10.23 15.47
N LEU A 88 -7.41 -10.03 14.80
CA LEU A 88 -6.22 -10.86 14.93
C LEU A 88 -5.01 -9.99 15.26
N HIS A 89 -4.45 -10.22 16.45
CA HIS A 89 -3.24 -9.54 16.91
C HIS A 89 -2.08 -10.55 17.00
N LEU A 90 -1.05 -10.31 16.19
CA LEU A 90 0.15 -11.14 16.05
C LEU A 90 1.44 -10.32 16.19
N PHE A 91 1.35 -9.10 16.72
CA PHE A 91 2.48 -8.19 16.87
C PHE A 91 3.58 -8.76 17.76
N GLY A 92 4.85 -8.36 17.56
CA GLY A 92 5.95 -8.74 18.45
C GLY A 92 6.25 -10.24 18.46
N ASN A 93 6.12 -10.91 17.32
CA ASN A 93 6.50 -12.30 17.15
C ASN A 93 7.76 -12.39 16.26
N ARG A 94 8.05 -13.58 15.71
CA ARG A 94 9.14 -13.83 14.76
C ARG A 94 8.58 -14.23 13.39
N ILE A 95 7.37 -13.76 13.07
CA ILE A 95 6.64 -14.20 11.87
C ILE A 95 7.41 -13.73 10.64
N CYS A 96 7.88 -14.68 9.83
CA CYS A 96 8.61 -14.41 8.60
C CYS A 96 7.78 -14.69 7.33
N ARG A 97 6.69 -15.46 7.46
CA ARG A 97 5.79 -15.83 6.36
C ARG A 97 4.39 -16.20 6.84
N PHE A 98 3.49 -16.40 5.88
CA PHE A 98 2.19 -17.04 6.10
C PHE A 98 2.29 -18.50 5.64
N ALA A 99 1.65 -19.41 6.38
CA ALA A 99 1.45 -20.78 5.92
C ALA A 99 0.42 -20.79 4.76
N SER A 100 0.53 -21.79 3.89
CA SER A 100 -0.40 -21.98 2.77
C SER A 100 -1.84 -22.09 3.28
N GLY A 101 -2.75 -21.30 2.70
CA GLY A 101 -4.16 -21.29 3.07
C GLY A 101 -4.50 -20.65 4.42
N ALA A 102 -3.55 -20.04 5.14
CA ALA A 102 -3.81 -19.41 6.44
C ALA A 102 -4.89 -18.30 6.38
N CYS A 103 -5.08 -17.69 5.20
CA CYS A 103 -6.05 -16.64 4.97
C CYS A 103 -7.47 -17.16 4.63
N ASP A 104 -7.65 -18.47 4.44
CA ASP A 104 -8.84 -19.06 3.78
C ASP A 104 -10.10 -19.00 4.63
N GLY A 105 -9.97 -18.78 5.94
CA GLY A 105 -11.08 -18.58 6.86
C GLY A 105 -11.27 -17.13 7.29
N LEU A 106 -10.44 -16.20 6.82
CA LEU A 106 -10.36 -14.86 7.40
C LEU A 106 -11.21 -13.81 6.66
N GLN A 107 -12.28 -14.22 5.96
CA GLN A 107 -13.12 -13.28 5.18
C GLN A 107 -13.81 -12.23 6.06
N ASN A 108 -14.08 -12.57 7.32
CA ASN A 108 -14.73 -11.70 8.31
C ASN A 108 -13.75 -10.82 9.12
N LEU A 109 -12.45 -10.93 8.84
CA LEU A 109 -11.43 -10.21 9.58
C LEU A 109 -11.54 -8.71 9.31
N ILE A 110 -11.64 -7.91 10.37
CA ILE A 110 -11.77 -6.44 10.32
C ILE A 110 -10.44 -5.77 10.65
N LEU A 111 -9.68 -6.35 11.58
CA LEU A 111 -8.39 -5.83 12.05
C LEU A 111 -7.34 -6.93 12.04
N LEU A 112 -6.21 -6.64 11.38
CA LEU A 112 -5.00 -7.45 11.40
C LEU A 112 -3.81 -6.60 11.86
N ASN A 113 -3.15 -7.02 12.95
CA ASN A 113 -1.94 -6.38 13.46
C ASN A 113 -0.78 -7.38 13.45
N LEU A 114 0.22 -7.11 12.62
CA LEU A 114 1.46 -7.87 12.39
C LEU A 114 2.71 -7.05 12.72
N ASN A 115 2.57 -5.97 13.49
CA ASN A 115 3.70 -5.08 13.79
C ASN A 115 4.85 -5.81 14.49
N ASN A 116 6.10 -5.38 14.27
CA ASN A 116 7.28 -5.94 14.93
C ASN A 116 7.40 -7.45 14.68
N ASN A 117 7.55 -7.82 13.41
CA ASN A 117 7.78 -9.19 12.96
C ASN A 117 8.93 -9.20 11.95
N GLN A 118 9.09 -10.29 11.19
CA GLN A 118 10.19 -10.49 10.24
C GLN A 118 9.67 -10.77 8.83
N LEU A 119 8.45 -10.31 8.50
CA LEU A 119 7.82 -10.55 7.19
C LEU A 119 8.64 -9.88 6.09
N THR A 120 8.96 -10.64 5.05
CA THR A 120 9.64 -10.13 3.84
C THR A 120 8.69 -9.96 2.65
N TRP A 121 7.56 -10.68 2.64
CA TRP A 121 6.50 -10.58 1.65
C TRP A 121 5.13 -10.88 2.28
N LEU A 122 4.06 -10.57 1.54
CA LEU A 122 2.69 -10.95 1.87
C LEU A 122 2.14 -11.88 0.77
N PRO A 123 1.36 -12.89 1.13
CA PRO A 123 0.81 -13.85 0.17
C PRO A 123 -0.31 -13.27 -0.68
N GLU A 124 -0.50 -13.82 -1.88
CA GLU A 124 -1.61 -13.44 -2.79
C GLU A 124 -2.98 -13.65 -2.13
N GLU A 125 -3.07 -14.66 -1.26
CA GLU A 125 -4.24 -14.98 -0.46
C GLU A 125 -4.63 -13.87 0.52
N ILE A 126 -3.81 -12.83 0.71
CA ILE A 126 -4.20 -11.64 1.47
C ILE A 126 -5.44 -10.97 0.88
N SER A 127 -5.65 -11.09 -0.42
CA SER A 127 -6.86 -10.60 -1.11
C SER A 127 -8.16 -11.25 -0.63
N ARG A 128 -8.10 -12.38 0.10
CA ARG A 128 -9.26 -13.10 0.66
C ARG A 128 -9.87 -12.40 1.87
N LEU A 129 -9.16 -11.46 2.50
CA LEU A 129 -9.59 -10.75 3.71
C LEU A 129 -10.61 -9.63 3.37
N LYS A 130 -11.73 -9.98 2.73
CA LYS A 130 -12.66 -9.02 2.12
C LYS A 130 -13.28 -8.01 3.09
N SER A 131 -13.37 -8.33 4.38
CA SER A 131 -13.92 -7.42 5.40
C SER A 131 -12.89 -6.49 6.06
N LEU A 132 -11.61 -6.59 5.67
CA LEU A 132 -10.52 -5.92 6.39
C LEU A 132 -10.63 -4.40 6.25
N LYS A 133 -10.58 -3.72 7.39
CA LYS A 133 -10.63 -2.26 7.48
C LYS A 133 -9.33 -1.66 7.99
N TYR A 134 -8.64 -2.37 8.87
CA TYR A 134 -7.41 -1.91 9.53
C TYR A 134 -6.32 -2.96 9.40
N MET A 135 -5.23 -2.58 8.76
CA MET A 135 -4.06 -3.43 8.59
C MET A 135 -2.81 -2.68 9.03
N SER A 136 -2.06 -3.27 9.96
CA SER A 136 -0.81 -2.69 10.46
C SER A 136 0.30 -3.74 10.41
N ILE A 137 1.36 -3.44 9.67
CA ILE A 137 2.52 -4.31 9.43
C ILE A 137 3.83 -3.49 9.60
N ASN A 138 3.82 -2.58 10.56
CA ASN A 138 4.96 -1.72 10.86
C ASN A 138 6.14 -2.54 11.40
N HIS A 139 7.37 -2.06 11.22
CA HIS A 139 8.59 -2.72 11.73
C HIS A 139 8.68 -4.18 11.26
N ASN A 140 8.72 -4.35 9.94
CA ASN A 140 8.94 -5.62 9.25
C ASN A 140 10.04 -5.43 8.18
N GLN A 141 10.15 -6.34 7.23
CA GLN A 141 11.19 -6.32 6.19
C GLN A 141 10.59 -6.40 4.78
N LEU A 142 9.36 -5.93 4.58
CA LEU A 142 8.68 -5.97 3.29
C LEU A 142 9.43 -5.16 2.24
N SER A 143 9.74 -5.76 1.10
CA SER A 143 10.38 -5.07 -0.04
C SER A 143 9.37 -4.53 -1.06
N SER A 144 8.16 -5.09 -1.09
CA SER A 144 7.08 -4.68 -1.98
C SER A 144 5.71 -4.83 -1.34
N ILE A 145 4.73 -4.11 -1.89
CA ILE A 145 3.30 -4.30 -1.63
C ILE A 145 2.77 -5.17 -2.78
N PRO A 146 2.21 -6.37 -2.52
CA PRO A 146 1.66 -7.19 -3.59
C PRO A 146 0.40 -6.54 -4.18
N THR A 147 0.16 -6.74 -5.47
CA THR A 147 -1.01 -6.23 -6.18
C THR A 147 -2.32 -6.71 -5.54
N GLU A 148 -2.30 -7.89 -4.95
CA GLU A 148 -3.44 -8.55 -4.32
C GLU A 148 -3.96 -7.80 -3.09
N LEU A 149 -3.06 -7.10 -2.37
CA LEU A 149 -3.44 -6.24 -1.25
C LEU A 149 -4.31 -5.07 -1.71
N CYS A 150 -4.09 -4.58 -2.93
CA CYS A 150 -4.84 -3.46 -3.49
C CYS A 150 -6.31 -3.82 -3.82
N PHE A 151 -6.67 -5.11 -3.80
CA PHE A 151 -8.06 -5.57 -3.95
C PHE A 151 -8.84 -5.68 -2.63
N LEU A 152 -8.29 -5.16 -1.52
CA LEU A 152 -8.98 -5.04 -0.24
C LEU A 152 -9.87 -3.78 -0.24
N GLU A 153 -10.98 -3.82 -0.96
CA GLU A 153 -11.88 -2.67 -1.19
C GLU A 153 -12.45 -2.02 0.09
N ASN A 154 -12.45 -2.75 1.22
CA ASN A 154 -12.92 -2.26 2.52
C ASN A 154 -11.83 -1.62 3.37
N LEU A 155 -10.56 -1.66 2.94
CA LEU A 155 -9.43 -1.17 3.71
C LEU A 155 -9.53 0.36 3.87
N SER A 156 -9.53 0.80 5.12
CA SER A 156 -9.63 2.22 5.49
C SER A 156 -8.30 2.77 6.02
N GLU A 157 -7.47 1.91 6.60
CA GLU A 157 -6.18 2.29 7.19
C GLU A 157 -5.14 1.21 6.92
N LEU A 158 -4.04 1.62 6.31
CA LEU A 158 -2.88 0.77 6.01
C LEU A 158 -1.62 1.41 6.61
N GLN A 159 -0.97 0.68 7.52
CA GLN A 159 0.29 1.09 8.12
C GLN A 159 1.41 0.12 7.73
N LEU A 160 2.44 0.66 7.08
CA LEU A 160 3.61 -0.06 6.56
C LEU A 160 4.92 0.65 6.95
N ASN A 161 4.90 1.39 8.06
CA ASN A 161 6.06 2.14 8.54
C ASN A 161 7.24 1.22 8.87
N TYR A 162 8.47 1.69 8.68
CA TYR A 162 9.68 0.94 9.02
C TYR A 162 9.72 -0.43 8.33
N ASN A 163 9.64 -0.42 7.00
CA ASN A 163 9.86 -1.57 6.13
C ASN A 163 10.99 -1.25 5.14
N LYS A 164 11.11 -2.02 4.05
CA LYS A 164 12.12 -1.85 2.99
C LYS A 164 11.45 -1.61 1.63
N LEU A 165 10.26 -0.98 1.62
CA LEU A 165 9.46 -0.82 0.41
C LEU A 165 10.15 0.12 -0.57
N ILE A 166 10.31 -0.31 -1.82
CA ILE A 166 10.98 0.48 -2.88
C ILE A 166 9.97 1.21 -3.76
N CYS A 167 8.76 0.67 -3.89
CA CYS A 167 7.69 1.25 -4.69
C CYS A 167 6.31 0.95 -4.10
N ILE A 168 5.32 1.70 -4.60
CA ILE A 168 3.90 1.45 -4.38
C ILE A 168 3.30 1.04 -5.74
N PRO A 169 2.54 -0.05 -5.84
CA PRO A 169 1.93 -0.49 -7.10
C PRO A 169 0.89 0.52 -7.61
N GLU A 170 0.73 0.63 -8.93
CA GLU A 170 -0.31 1.48 -9.56
C GLU A 170 -1.73 1.01 -9.19
N GLU A 171 -1.88 -0.26 -8.87
CA GLU A 171 -3.10 -0.90 -8.38
C GLU A 171 -3.61 -0.29 -7.07
N ILE A 172 -2.77 0.46 -6.32
CA ILE A 172 -3.18 1.15 -5.08
C ILE A 172 -4.47 1.96 -5.28
N LYS A 173 -4.72 2.46 -6.49
CA LYS A 173 -5.95 3.16 -6.91
C LYS A 173 -7.24 2.38 -6.66
N PHE A 174 -7.18 1.06 -6.50
CA PHE A 174 -8.35 0.21 -6.23
C PHE A 174 -8.79 0.23 -4.77
N LEU A 175 -7.97 0.75 -3.84
CA LEU A 175 -8.33 0.93 -2.43
C LEU A 175 -9.25 2.15 -2.22
N LYS A 176 -10.45 2.14 -2.85
CA LYS A 176 -11.37 3.29 -2.89
C LYS A 176 -11.89 3.77 -1.53
N LYS A 177 -11.75 2.96 -0.47
CA LYS A 177 -12.12 3.32 0.91
C LYS A 177 -10.94 3.76 1.79
N LEU A 178 -9.71 3.74 1.27
CA LEU A 178 -8.53 4.09 2.04
C LEU A 178 -8.57 5.56 2.47
N GLN A 179 -8.45 5.78 3.77
CA GLN A 179 -8.46 7.11 4.38
C GLN A 179 -7.09 7.49 4.93
N LYS A 180 -6.29 6.50 5.34
CA LYS A 180 -4.99 6.71 5.95
C LYS A 180 -3.97 5.74 5.40
N LEU A 181 -2.84 6.27 4.94
CA LEU A 181 -1.71 5.51 4.44
C LEU A 181 -0.44 6.02 5.11
N PHE A 182 0.24 5.12 5.83
CA PHE A 182 1.49 5.42 6.51
C PHE A 182 2.61 4.53 5.97
N LEU A 183 3.65 5.18 5.45
CA LEU A 183 4.80 4.58 4.75
C LEU A 183 6.13 5.16 5.27
N VAL A 184 6.14 5.65 6.51
CA VAL A 184 7.30 6.28 7.15
C VAL A 184 8.51 5.34 7.12
N ARG A 185 9.70 5.86 6.80
CA ARG A 185 10.96 5.12 6.86
C ARG A 185 10.93 3.85 6.03
N ASN A 186 10.83 4.04 4.72
CA ASN A 186 10.96 3.04 3.68
C ASN A 186 12.00 3.54 2.64
N ASN A 187 12.07 2.89 1.48
CA ASN A 187 12.98 3.23 0.38
C ASN A 187 12.20 3.66 -0.88
N ILE A 188 11.04 4.31 -0.71
CA ILE A 188 10.16 4.64 -1.83
C ILE A 188 10.77 5.76 -2.67
N GLU A 189 10.98 5.49 -3.97
CA GLU A 189 11.56 6.44 -4.93
C GLU A 189 10.53 7.37 -5.55
N ALA A 190 9.35 6.85 -5.83
CA ALA A 190 8.27 7.58 -6.48
C ALA A 190 6.90 7.11 -5.99
N LEU A 191 5.95 8.03 -5.97
CA LEU A 191 4.55 7.70 -5.78
C LEU A 191 3.89 7.44 -7.14
N PRO A 192 3.06 6.38 -7.28
CA PRO A 192 2.36 6.08 -8.52
C PRO A 192 1.29 7.12 -8.85
N GLN A 193 0.91 7.23 -10.12
CA GLN A 193 -0.18 8.12 -10.53
C GLN A 193 -1.51 7.66 -9.90
N GLY A 194 -1.71 6.35 -9.77
CA GLY A 194 -2.87 5.75 -9.13
C GLY A 194 -3.10 6.18 -7.67
N LEU A 195 -2.08 6.67 -6.97
CA LEU A 195 -2.25 7.25 -5.62
C LEU A 195 -3.21 8.46 -5.66
N CYS A 196 -3.17 9.24 -6.74
CA CYS A 196 -4.02 10.42 -6.92
C CYS A 196 -5.50 10.08 -7.10
N ASP A 197 -5.84 8.81 -7.38
CA ASP A 197 -7.22 8.34 -7.55
C ASP A 197 -7.87 7.91 -6.22
N LEU A 198 -7.16 8.08 -5.09
CA LEU A 198 -7.65 7.79 -3.75
C LEU A 198 -8.45 8.97 -3.17
N GLU A 199 -9.67 9.16 -3.67
CA GLU A 199 -10.54 10.30 -3.33
C GLU A 199 -10.87 10.43 -1.82
N LYS A 200 -10.84 9.31 -1.09
CA LYS A 200 -11.09 9.26 0.35
C LYS A 200 -9.85 9.39 1.22
N LEU A 201 -8.66 9.46 0.63
CA LEU A 201 -7.41 9.61 1.38
C LEU A 201 -7.41 10.98 2.09
N ARG A 202 -7.12 10.95 3.39
CA ARG A 202 -7.07 12.13 4.27
C ARG A 202 -5.71 12.26 4.93
N ILE A 203 -5.08 11.16 5.30
CA ILE A 203 -3.75 11.17 5.91
C ILE A 203 -2.80 10.39 5.02
N LEU A 204 -1.75 11.07 4.58
CA LEU A 204 -0.64 10.44 3.87
C LEU A 204 0.66 10.80 4.59
N ASP A 205 1.37 9.79 5.06
CA ASP A 205 2.68 9.95 5.66
C ASP A 205 3.72 9.13 4.89
N VAL A 206 4.63 9.84 4.22
CA VAL A 206 5.73 9.28 3.44
C VAL A 206 7.08 9.77 3.94
N ALA A 207 7.15 10.23 5.20
CA ALA A 207 8.38 10.74 5.79
C ALA A 207 9.52 9.70 5.77
N GLY A 208 10.76 10.13 5.56
CA GLY A 208 11.94 9.26 5.57
C GLY A 208 11.97 8.26 4.42
N ASN A 209 11.64 8.70 3.21
CA ASN A 209 11.80 7.93 1.98
C ASN A 209 12.84 8.59 1.06
N ILE A 210 12.94 8.16 -0.19
CA ILE A 210 13.86 8.72 -1.19
C ILE A 210 13.11 9.41 -2.34
N ILE A 211 11.93 9.97 -2.03
CA ILE A 211 11.08 10.66 -3.00
C ILE A 211 11.71 12.00 -3.40
N GLN A 212 11.82 12.24 -4.70
CA GLN A 212 12.31 13.53 -5.23
C GLN A 212 11.17 14.38 -5.80
N VAL A 213 10.19 13.75 -6.45
CA VAL A 213 9.07 14.41 -7.13
C VAL A 213 7.75 13.70 -6.85
N PHE A 214 6.66 14.44 -6.86
CA PHE A 214 5.30 13.93 -6.66
C PHE A 214 4.53 13.86 -8.00
N PRO A 215 3.52 12.98 -8.13
CA PRO A 215 2.68 12.90 -9.31
C PRO A 215 2.03 14.24 -9.72
N SER A 216 1.80 14.45 -11.01
CA SER A 216 1.20 15.66 -11.56
C SER A 216 -0.15 16.03 -10.92
N LYS A 217 -0.97 15.03 -10.57
CA LYS A 217 -2.29 15.22 -9.96
C LYS A 217 -2.27 15.23 -8.43
N PHE A 218 -1.10 15.24 -7.80
CA PHE A 218 -0.98 15.11 -6.34
C PHE A 218 -1.74 16.19 -5.56
N GLN A 219 -1.76 17.43 -6.09
CA GLN A 219 -2.51 18.54 -5.51
C GLN A 219 -4.03 18.34 -5.51
N ASN A 220 -4.56 17.41 -6.30
CA ASN A 220 -5.99 17.10 -6.34
C ASN A 220 -6.44 16.27 -5.13
N LEU A 221 -5.49 15.70 -4.37
CA LEU A 221 -5.80 14.94 -3.17
C LEU A 221 -6.36 15.87 -2.08
N LYS A 222 -7.50 15.46 -1.51
CA LYS A 222 -8.17 16.18 -0.41
C LYS A 222 -7.61 15.75 0.95
N LEU A 223 -6.28 15.82 1.11
CA LEU A 223 -5.61 15.47 2.36
C LEU A 223 -5.99 16.47 3.46
N SER A 224 -6.12 15.97 4.69
CA SER A 224 -6.13 16.77 5.91
C SER A 224 -4.75 16.83 6.55
N GLU A 225 -3.96 15.77 6.41
CA GLU A 225 -2.60 15.68 6.94
C GLU A 225 -1.65 15.08 5.90
N PHE A 226 -0.49 15.73 5.71
CA PHE A 226 0.53 15.30 4.78
C PHE A 226 1.93 15.49 5.37
N TYR A 227 2.66 14.39 5.48
CA TYR A 227 4.02 14.35 6.02
C TYR A 227 4.96 13.72 4.99
N CYS A 228 6.09 14.40 4.73
CA CYS A 228 7.08 13.99 3.72
C CYS A 228 8.49 14.49 4.05
N GLU A 229 8.74 14.88 5.29
CA GLU A 229 10.06 15.21 5.80
C GLU A 229 11.06 14.06 5.62
N GLU A 230 12.36 14.36 5.73
CA GLU A 230 13.43 13.37 5.52
C GLU A 230 13.40 12.71 4.11
N ASN A 231 12.76 13.34 3.13
CA ASN A 231 12.88 12.98 1.71
C ASN A 231 13.83 13.95 0.97
N PRO A 232 14.64 13.48 0.01
CA PRO A 232 15.50 14.31 -0.84
C PRO A 232 14.68 15.01 -1.93
N LEU A 233 13.66 15.79 -1.54
CA LEU A 233 12.80 16.51 -2.47
C LEU A 233 13.63 17.40 -3.40
N LEU A 234 13.30 17.39 -4.69
CA LEU A 234 13.94 18.24 -5.67
C LEU A 234 13.80 19.71 -5.24
N LEU A 235 14.90 20.46 -5.25
CA LEU A 235 14.92 21.86 -4.84
C LEU A 235 14.90 22.80 -6.05
N LYS A 236 14.19 23.92 -5.93
CA LYS A 236 14.13 24.96 -6.98
C LYS A 236 15.44 25.75 -7.04
N LYS A 237 16.43 25.25 -7.78
CA LYS A 237 17.71 25.91 -8.08
C LYS A 237 17.94 26.01 -9.59
N PRO A 238 17.33 27.00 -10.27
CA PRO A 238 17.36 27.07 -11.73
C PRO A 238 18.75 27.43 -12.26
N ILE A 239 19.15 26.77 -13.35
CA ILE A 239 20.33 27.09 -14.16
C ILE A 239 19.91 27.34 -15.61
N VAL A 240 20.68 28.14 -16.35
CA VAL A 240 20.43 28.39 -17.77
C VAL A 240 21.18 27.35 -18.59
N THR A 241 20.49 26.68 -19.51
CA THR A 241 21.06 25.66 -20.41
C THR A 241 20.76 26.01 -21.87
N VAL A 242 21.64 25.58 -22.78
CA VAL A 242 21.45 25.76 -24.23
C VAL A 242 20.41 24.74 -24.71
N GLN A 243 19.43 25.20 -25.50
CA GLN A 243 18.44 24.31 -26.11
C GLN A 243 19.08 23.52 -27.26
N GLN A 244 18.79 22.23 -27.33
CA GLN A 244 19.16 21.39 -28.47
C GLN A 244 17.96 21.26 -29.41
N GLU A 245 18.20 21.11 -30.72
CA GLU A 245 17.09 20.88 -31.66
C GLU A 245 16.48 19.49 -31.49
N ASP A 246 15.15 19.41 -31.60
CA ASP A 246 14.38 18.18 -31.46
C ASP A 246 14.29 17.42 -32.78
N VAL A 247 14.80 16.18 -32.81
CA VAL A 247 14.52 15.21 -33.89
C VAL A 247 13.72 14.05 -33.30
N TRP A 248 12.44 13.94 -33.68
CA TRP A 248 11.59 12.82 -33.25
C TRP A 248 11.83 11.58 -34.10
N SER A 249 11.77 10.40 -33.48
CA SER A 249 11.73 9.15 -34.23
C SER A 249 10.43 9.05 -35.04
N LEU A 250 10.47 8.31 -36.15
CA LEU A 250 9.27 8.02 -36.93
C LEU A 250 8.18 7.34 -36.08
N GLN A 251 8.57 6.51 -35.12
CA GLN A 251 7.64 5.88 -34.17
C GLN A 251 6.91 6.92 -33.32
N GLU A 252 7.61 7.93 -32.79
CA GLU A 252 7.00 9.01 -32.01
C GLU A 252 6.03 9.82 -32.87
N ILE A 253 6.44 10.19 -34.09
CA ILE A 253 5.61 10.95 -35.05
C ILE A 253 4.33 10.17 -35.38
N ALA A 254 4.46 8.90 -35.78
CA ALA A 254 3.33 8.05 -36.13
C ALA A 254 2.40 7.81 -34.93
N SER A 255 2.96 7.59 -33.74
CA SER A 255 2.18 7.35 -32.53
C SER A 255 1.38 8.58 -32.11
N ARG A 256 1.96 9.79 -32.23
CA ARG A 256 1.24 11.05 -32.01
C ARG A 256 0.07 11.20 -32.97
N PHE A 257 0.28 10.90 -34.25
CA PHE A 257 -0.78 10.96 -35.25
C PHE A 257 -1.92 10.00 -34.89
N VAL A 258 -1.60 8.73 -34.64
CA VAL A 258 -2.59 7.69 -34.29
C VAL A 258 -3.36 8.08 -33.02
N MET A 259 -2.66 8.47 -31.94
CA MET A 259 -3.33 8.84 -30.68
C MET A 259 -4.24 10.06 -30.81
N ASN A 260 -3.85 11.07 -31.60
CA ASN A 260 -4.70 12.25 -31.82
C ASN A 260 -5.92 11.91 -32.66
N GLN A 261 -5.78 11.09 -33.72
CA GLN A 261 -6.92 10.62 -34.52
C GLN A 261 -7.89 9.76 -33.72
N LEU A 262 -7.39 8.92 -32.81
CA LEU A 262 -8.25 8.17 -31.88
C LEU A 262 -9.00 9.08 -30.91
N SER A 263 -8.40 10.20 -30.50
CA SER A 263 -9.09 11.19 -29.63
C SER A 263 -10.16 12.01 -30.35
N GLU A 264 -10.19 11.96 -31.69
CA GLU A 264 -11.18 12.60 -32.55
C GLU A 264 -12.27 11.59 -33.02
N ASP A 265 -12.39 10.44 -32.33
CA ASP A 265 -13.37 9.37 -32.61
C ASP A 265 -13.31 8.78 -34.02
N ASN A 266 -12.10 8.64 -34.59
CA ASN A 266 -11.91 7.96 -35.88
C ASN A 266 -12.19 6.45 -35.78
N SER A 267 -13.39 6.03 -36.22
CA SER A 267 -13.91 4.67 -36.09
C SER A 267 -13.09 3.62 -36.86
N LEU A 268 -12.59 3.95 -38.05
CA LEU A 268 -11.75 3.06 -38.87
C LEU A 268 -10.42 2.78 -38.18
N LEU A 269 -9.81 3.81 -37.61
CA LEU A 269 -8.54 3.68 -36.91
C LEU A 269 -8.71 2.90 -35.60
N ALA A 270 -9.82 3.09 -34.88
CA ALA A 270 -10.14 2.34 -33.68
C ALA A 270 -10.25 0.83 -33.98
N GLN A 271 -10.99 0.45 -35.03
CA GLN A 271 -11.10 -0.94 -35.48
C GLN A 271 -9.74 -1.52 -35.91
N ALA A 272 -8.94 -0.75 -36.65
CA ALA A 272 -7.61 -1.18 -37.05
C ALA A 272 -6.71 -1.44 -35.84
N VAL A 273 -6.75 -0.59 -34.82
CA VAL A 273 -5.94 -0.76 -33.60
C VAL A 273 -6.35 -2.01 -32.80
N GLU A 274 -7.63 -2.39 -32.80
CA GLU A 274 -8.10 -3.62 -32.15
C GLU A 274 -7.51 -4.88 -32.80
N LEU A 275 -7.28 -4.86 -34.11
CA LEU A 275 -6.69 -5.97 -34.86
C LEU A 275 -5.18 -6.14 -34.60
N TYR A 276 -4.51 -5.14 -34.01
CA TYR A 276 -3.05 -5.14 -33.79
C TYR A 276 -2.70 -4.89 -32.31
N PRO A 277 -2.66 -5.95 -31.46
CA PRO A 277 -2.40 -5.84 -30.02
C PRO A 277 -1.09 -5.11 -29.66
N GLN A 278 -0.06 -5.23 -30.50
CA GLN A 278 1.21 -4.54 -30.34
C GLN A 278 1.06 -3.01 -30.46
N ILE A 279 0.24 -2.52 -31.40
CA ILE A 279 -0.04 -1.09 -31.55
C ILE A 279 -0.81 -0.61 -30.32
N ARG A 280 -1.82 -1.38 -29.90
CA ARG A 280 -2.59 -1.10 -28.69
C ARG A 280 -1.70 -0.99 -27.44
N ASN A 281 -0.72 -1.88 -27.28
CA ASN A 281 0.24 -1.82 -26.19
C ASN A 281 1.10 -0.55 -26.26
N ILE A 282 1.60 -0.17 -27.44
CA ILE A 282 2.39 1.05 -27.62
C ILE A 282 1.57 2.30 -27.27
N ILE A 283 0.38 2.48 -27.85
CA ILE A 283 -0.45 3.67 -27.62
C ILE A 283 -0.99 3.73 -26.19
N SER A 284 -1.16 2.59 -25.51
CA SER A 284 -1.60 2.55 -24.11
C SER A 284 -0.61 3.22 -23.14
N ARG A 285 0.66 3.36 -23.56
CA ARG A 285 1.72 4.07 -22.84
C ARG A 285 1.73 5.57 -23.12
N GLY A 286 0.79 6.05 -23.94
CA GLY A 286 0.61 7.44 -24.28
C GLY A 286 0.44 8.33 -23.05
N LYS A 287 1.18 9.43 -23.03
CA LYS A 287 1.12 10.50 -22.02
C LYS A 287 0.48 11.72 -22.64
N LYS A 288 -0.14 12.59 -21.83
CA LYS A 288 -0.66 13.88 -22.27
C LYS A 288 0.30 15.00 -21.91
N CYS A 289 0.56 15.90 -22.85
CA CYS A 289 1.35 17.10 -22.62
C CYS A 289 0.58 18.07 -21.72
N ALA A 290 1.21 18.52 -20.64
CA ALA A 290 0.60 19.50 -19.73
C ALA A 290 0.40 20.89 -20.35
N ILE A 291 1.09 21.20 -21.45
CA ILE A 291 1.02 22.51 -22.13
C ILE A 291 -0.02 22.50 -23.25
N CYS A 292 0.08 21.56 -24.20
CA CYS A 292 -0.78 21.54 -25.38
C CYS A 292 -1.90 20.48 -25.35
N GLY A 293 -1.98 19.65 -24.30
CA GLY A 293 -2.98 18.60 -24.15
C GLY A 293 -2.81 17.36 -25.05
N LYS A 294 -2.00 17.47 -26.12
CA LYS A 294 -1.77 16.39 -27.10
C LYS A 294 -1.03 15.19 -26.50
N SER A 295 -1.31 14.01 -27.05
CA SER A 295 -0.69 12.75 -26.64
C SER A 295 0.71 12.57 -27.23
N PHE A 296 1.59 11.89 -26.51
CA PHE A 296 2.96 11.57 -26.91
C PHE A 296 3.50 10.34 -26.18
N LEU A 297 4.58 9.70 -26.65
CA LEU A 297 5.12 8.49 -25.99
C LEU A 297 6.38 8.79 -25.18
N THR A 298 7.36 9.40 -25.85
CA THR A 298 8.72 9.56 -25.32
C THR A 298 8.80 10.83 -24.47
N VAL A 299 9.18 10.68 -23.20
CA VAL A 299 9.45 11.84 -22.34
C VAL A 299 10.76 12.43 -22.78
N TRP A 300 10.64 13.57 -23.46
CA TRP A 300 11.76 14.30 -24.03
C TRP A 300 12.57 15.02 -22.95
N LEU A 301 11.88 15.67 -22.02
CA LEU A 301 12.47 16.34 -20.86
C LEU A 301 11.57 16.09 -19.66
N GLU A 302 12.13 15.51 -18.60
CA GLU A 302 11.44 15.45 -17.32
C GLU A 302 11.30 16.88 -16.82
N CYS A 303 10.06 17.32 -16.61
CA CYS A 303 9.79 18.65 -16.10
C CYS A 303 9.27 18.56 -14.67
N VAL A 304 9.55 19.60 -13.89
CA VAL A 304 9.01 19.80 -12.56
C VAL A 304 8.31 21.15 -12.49
N GLN A 305 7.16 21.17 -11.82
CA GLN A 305 6.51 22.40 -11.40
C GLN A 305 6.55 22.48 -9.89
N PHE A 306 7.01 23.62 -9.37
CA PHE A 306 6.98 23.89 -7.94
C PHE A 306 5.68 24.59 -7.57
N SER A 307 4.90 23.98 -6.69
CA SER A 307 3.66 24.54 -6.17
C SER A 307 3.72 24.62 -4.65
N PRO A 308 3.16 25.67 -4.01
CA PRO A 308 2.94 25.62 -2.56
C PRO A 308 2.03 24.43 -2.21
N PRO A 309 2.17 23.85 -1.00
CA PRO A 309 1.20 22.90 -0.47
C PRO A 309 -0.21 23.49 -0.43
N SER A 310 -1.23 22.64 -0.53
CA SER A 310 -2.61 23.08 -0.34
C SER A 310 -2.81 23.66 1.06
N LYS A 311 -3.54 24.79 1.14
CA LYS A 311 -3.81 25.49 2.42
C LYS A 311 -4.56 24.65 3.45
N ASN A 312 -5.26 23.61 3.00
CA ASN A 312 -6.06 22.73 3.85
C ASN A 312 -5.25 21.61 4.49
N TRP A 313 -3.99 21.43 4.08
CA TRP A 313 -3.16 20.34 4.57
C TRP A 313 -2.44 20.78 5.85
N LYS A 314 -2.60 20.01 6.91
CA LYS A 314 -1.67 20.05 8.03
C LYS A 314 -0.38 19.39 7.57
N ILE A 315 0.66 20.22 7.44
CA ILE A 315 1.97 19.83 6.93
C ILE A 315 3.05 19.99 8.01
N SER A 316 4.22 19.39 7.77
CA SER A 316 5.42 19.65 8.57
C SER A 316 5.85 21.12 8.44
N ARG A 317 6.48 21.67 9.48
CA ARG A 317 6.72 23.12 9.65
C ARG A 317 7.60 23.77 8.57
N ASN A 318 8.25 22.98 7.69
CA ASN A 318 9.28 23.46 6.77
C ASN A 318 8.99 23.21 5.28
N LEU A 319 7.87 22.56 4.93
CA LEU A 319 7.54 22.30 3.53
C LEU A 319 6.99 23.55 2.84
N GLN A 320 7.81 24.22 2.02
CA GLN A 320 7.41 25.44 1.30
C GLN A 320 6.89 25.18 -0.11
N LEU A 321 7.53 24.26 -0.83
CA LEU A 321 7.22 23.93 -2.22
C LEU A 321 7.20 22.42 -2.40
N ILE A 322 6.23 21.96 -3.19
CA ILE A 322 6.07 20.58 -3.60
C ILE A 322 6.53 20.48 -5.06
N PRO A 323 7.56 19.68 -5.37
CA PRO A 323 7.97 19.42 -6.74
C PRO A 323 7.00 18.41 -7.38
N LEU A 324 6.17 18.89 -8.30
CA LEU A 324 5.22 18.09 -9.06
C LEU A 324 5.82 17.71 -10.41
N GLN A 325 5.80 16.43 -10.75
CA GLN A 325 6.19 15.95 -12.05
C GLN A 325 5.25 16.52 -13.12
N VAL A 326 5.82 17.06 -14.19
CA VAL A 326 5.09 17.57 -15.34
C VAL A 326 5.63 16.93 -16.61
N LEU A 327 4.71 16.51 -17.48
CA LEU A 327 5.03 15.85 -18.73
C LEU A 327 4.87 16.85 -19.88
N VAL A 328 5.97 17.15 -20.58
CA VAL A 328 6.02 18.08 -21.70
C VAL A 328 6.52 17.36 -22.95
N CYS A 329 5.88 17.60 -24.09
CA CYS A 329 6.10 16.78 -25.28
C CYS A 329 7.15 17.32 -26.27
N SER A 330 7.71 18.52 -26.05
CA SER A 330 8.68 19.17 -26.95
C SER A 330 9.28 20.44 -26.35
N TYR A 331 10.41 20.91 -26.90
CA TYR A 331 10.93 22.26 -26.59
C TYR A 331 9.94 23.36 -26.95
N LYS A 332 9.16 23.22 -28.02
CA LYS A 332 8.12 24.20 -28.39
C LYS A 332 7.08 24.35 -27.30
N CYS A 333 6.63 23.25 -26.70
CA CYS A 333 5.74 23.32 -25.54
C CYS A 333 6.46 23.85 -24.30
N PHE A 334 7.71 23.45 -24.08
CA PHE A 334 8.51 23.92 -22.95
C PHE A 334 8.80 25.43 -23.00
N THR A 335 8.99 26.02 -24.17
CA THR A 335 9.19 27.48 -24.33
C THR A 335 7.93 28.28 -24.06
N GLN A 336 6.75 27.66 -24.21
CA GLN A 336 5.44 28.24 -23.91
C GLN A 336 4.99 28.01 -22.45
N ARG A 337 5.87 27.49 -21.59
CA ARG A 337 5.53 27.15 -20.20
C ARG A 337 5.31 28.38 -19.31
N GLY A 338 4.60 28.17 -18.20
CA GLY A 338 4.51 29.16 -17.13
C GLY A 338 5.82 29.29 -16.33
N ALA A 339 6.02 30.42 -15.64
CA ALA A 339 7.26 30.79 -14.94
C ALA A 339 7.72 29.81 -13.83
N ASN A 340 6.86 28.90 -13.39
CA ASN A 340 7.15 27.93 -12.32
C ASN A 340 7.44 26.50 -12.82
N LEU A 341 7.52 26.30 -14.13
CA LEU A 341 7.87 25.01 -14.74
C LEU A 341 9.33 25.01 -15.20
N PHE A 342 10.06 23.97 -14.84
CA PHE A 342 11.50 23.82 -15.10
C PHE A 342 11.79 22.45 -15.70
N GLY A 343 12.84 22.37 -16.51
CA GLY A 343 13.43 21.10 -16.91
C GLY A 343 14.27 20.55 -15.78
N ILE A 344 14.22 19.24 -15.57
CA ILE A 344 15.14 18.53 -14.68
C ILE A 344 16.36 18.19 -15.52
N VAL A 345 17.52 18.70 -15.10
CA VAL A 345 18.82 18.30 -15.67
C VAL A 345 19.29 17.11 -14.86
N GLN A 346 19.42 15.94 -15.49
CA GLN A 346 20.11 14.81 -14.88
C GLN A 346 21.60 15.13 -14.81
N ALA A 347 22.17 15.09 -13.61
CA ALA A 347 23.58 15.38 -13.35
C ALA A 347 24.49 14.26 -13.87
#